data_AF-A0A135IG34-F1
#
_entry.id   AF-A0A135IG34-F1
#
_cell.length_a   1.000
_cell.length_b   1.000
_cell.length_c   1.000
_cell.angle_alpha   90.00
_cell.angle_beta   90.00
_cell.angle_gamma   90.00
#
_symmetry.space_group_name_H-M   'P 1'
#
loop_
_entity.id
_entity.type
_entity.pdbx_description
1 polymer ?
#
loop_
_entity_poly.entity_id
_entity_poly.type
_entity_poly.pdbx_seq_one_letter_code
_entity_poly.pdbx_strand_id
1 'polypeptide(L)'
;MTVTKAATKAALIAIPLLLSAGGAALAQDTSMSFFVTSIGSGKGGDLGGLEGADAHCANLAEAAGANGKTWRAYLSTQEEGKRGISARDRIGSGPWHNAKGVQIAGNLDELHLSPNIVKSTGLDENGNLVNGRGDRPNVHDLLTGTMADGTAYFPWMEGDKTCSNWTSSGEGSATVGHHDRHGGGNTSWNAAHDTRGCSMEALAMTGGAGLFMCFATNGG
;
A
#
# COMPACT_ATOMS: atom_id res chain seq x y z
N MET A 1 -53.22 -21.06 77.81
CA MET A 1 -52.04 -20.85 76.94
C MET A 1 -52.53 -20.75 75.51
N THR A 2 -52.69 -19.53 75.01
CA THR A 2 -53.16 -19.23 73.65
C THR A 2 -51.94 -18.98 72.78
N VAL A 3 -51.70 -19.83 71.78
CA VAL A 3 -50.60 -19.67 70.83
C VAL A 3 -51.16 -18.98 69.59
N THR A 4 -50.78 -17.72 69.38
CA THR A 4 -51.02 -16.98 68.13
C THR A 4 -49.99 -17.37 67.08
N LYS A 5 -50.45 -17.90 65.92
CA LYS A 5 -49.61 -18.11 64.74
C LYS A 5 -49.36 -16.78 64.03
N ALA A 6 -48.11 -16.36 63.92
CA ALA A 6 -47.71 -15.26 63.04
C ALA A 6 -47.66 -15.76 61.58
N ALA A 7 -48.32 -15.04 60.67
CA ALA A 7 -48.26 -15.31 59.23
C ALA A 7 -47.10 -14.52 58.61
N THR A 8 -46.09 -15.23 58.11
CA THR A 8 -44.95 -14.64 57.41
C THR A 8 -45.33 -14.38 55.94
N LYS A 9 -45.43 -13.11 55.53
CA LYS A 9 -45.61 -12.73 54.13
C LYS A 9 -44.25 -12.83 53.42
N ALA A 10 -44.11 -13.77 52.49
CA ALA A 10 -42.95 -13.86 51.61
C ALA A 10 -43.03 -12.75 50.54
N ALA A 11 -42.04 -11.86 50.50
CA ALA A 11 -41.90 -10.86 49.45
C ALA A 11 -41.16 -11.48 48.26
N LEU A 12 -41.83 -11.56 47.11
CA LEU A 12 -41.22 -11.93 45.84
C LEU A 12 -40.42 -10.74 45.30
N ILE A 13 -39.09 -10.84 45.35
CA ILE A 13 -38.17 -9.90 44.70
C ILE A 13 -38.04 -10.34 43.25
N ALA A 14 -38.64 -9.59 42.32
CA ALA A 14 -38.45 -9.78 40.89
C ALA A 14 -37.07 -9.24 40.49
N ILE A 15 -36.19 -10.14 40.04
CA ILE A 15 -34.88 -9.79 39.48
C ILE A 15 -35.09 -9.44 38.00
N PRO A 16 -34.86 -8.19 37.57
CA PRO A 16 -34.94 -7.86 36.15
C PRO A 16 -33.79 -8.54 35.40
N LEU A 17 -34.15 -9.40 34.44
CA LEU A 17 -33.23 -10.02 33.51
C LEU A 17 -32.71 -8.93 32.56
N LEU A 18 -31.50 -8.43 32.81
CA LEU A 18 -30.79 -7.50 31.93
C LEU A 18 -30.48 -8.21 30.61
N LEU A 19 -31.29 -7.95 29.57
CA LEU A 19 -30.95 -8.31 28.20
C LEU A 19 -29.66 -7.57 27.81
N SER A 20 -28.57 -8.32 27.75
CA SER A 20 -27.31 -7.86 27.19
C SER A 20 -27.51 -7.63 25.70
N ALA A 21 -27.68 -6.38 25.28
CA ALA A 21 -27.58 -6.01 23.87
C ALA A 21 -26.13 -6.28 23.44
N GLY A 22 -25.90 -7.44 22.84
CA GLY A 22 -24.64 -7.75 22.18
C GLY A 22 -24.39 -6.70 21.11
N GLY A 23 -23.42 -5.81 21.33
CA GLY A 23 -22.93 -4.92 20.29
C GLY A 23 -22.43 -5.79 19.14
N ALA A 24 -23.01 -5.62 17.96
CA ALA A 24 -22.45 -6.19 16.74
C ALA A 24 -21.03 -5.60 16.59
N ALA A 25 -20.01 -6.41 16.87
CA ALA A 25 -18.65 -6.08 16.47
C ALA A 25 -18.67 -5.98 14.95
N LEU A 26 -18.52 -4.76 14.41
CA LEU A 26 -18.29 -4.56 12.98
C LEU A 26 -16.99 -5.31 12.64
N ALA A 27 -17.09 -6.41 11.89
CA ALA A 27 -15.92 -7.10 11.38
C ALA A 27 -15.15 -6.10 10.50
N GLN A 28 -13.87 -5.88 10.81
CA GLN A 28 -13.02 -5.03 9.96
C GLN A 28 -12.81 -5.73 8.62
N ASP A 29 -13.08 -5.03 7.52
CA ASP A 29 -12.78 -5.54 6.17
C ASP A 29 -11.26 -5.68 6.01
N THR A 30 -10.80 -6.91 5.85
CA THR A 30 -9.40 -7.28 5.63
C THR A 30 -9.15 -7.73 4.19
N SER A 31 -10.13 -7.53 3.30
CA SER A 31 -9.95 -7.81 1.87
C SER A 31 -8.77 -7.02 1.30
N MET A 32 -8.10 -7.61 0.30
CA MET A 32 -6.88 -7.04 -0.28
C MET A 32 -7.11 -5.59 -0.73
N SER A 33 -6.26 -4.70 -0.23
CA SER A 33 -6.25 -3.27 -0.54
C SER A 33 -4.83 -2.74 -0.78
N PHE A 34 -3.83 -3.63 -0.77
CA PHE A 34 -2.45 -3.34 -1.13
C PHE A 34 -1.82 -4.56 -1.82
N PHE A 35 -0.99 -4.31 -2.83
CA PHE A 35 -0.05 -5.30 -3.36
C PHE A 35 1.12 -4.64 -4.08
N VAL A 36 2.21 -5.39 -4.26
CA VAL A 36 3.29 -5.09 -5.21
C VAL A 36 2.92 -5.72 -6.55
N THR A 37 3.03 -5.03 -7.66
CA THR A 37 2.68 -5.63 -8.96
C THR A 37 3.55 -6.86 -9.24
N SER A 38 2.95 -8.00 -9.60
CA SER A 38 3.70 -9.19 -10.03
C SER A 38 4.52 -8.97 -11.31
N ILE A 39 4.06 -8.06 -12.16
CA ILE A 39 4.69 -7.68 -13.44
C ILE A 39 4.55 -6.18 -13.67
N GLY A 40 5.56 -5.57 -14.29
CA GLY A 40 5.53 -4.16 -14.72
C GLY A 40 4.77 -3.96 -16.03
N SER A 41 4.81 -2.73 -16.58
CA SER A 41 4.17 -2.41 -17.87
C SER A 41 4.85 -3.06 -19.08
N GLY A 42 6.09 -3.54 -18.91
CA GLY A 42 6.96 -4.00 -20.00
C GLY A 42 7.67 -2.88 -20.76
N LYS A 43 7.42 -1.61 -20.42
CA LYS A 43 8.00 -0.42 -21.09
C LYS A 43 8.91 0.42 -20.18
N GLY A 44 9.49 -0.20 -19.16
CA GLY A 44 10.33 0.50 -18.20
C GLY A 44 9.53 1.49 -17.37
N GLY A 45 9.97 2.75 -17.33
CA GLY A 45 9.31 3.85 -16.66
C GLY A 45 8.11 4.45 -17.42
N ASP A 46 7.89 4.07 -18.68
CA ASP A 46 6.67 4.46 -19.40
C ASP A 46 5.51 3.59 -18.94
N LEU A 47 4.65 4.19 -18.11
CA LEU A 47 3.45 3.57 -17.60
C LEU A 47 2.20 4.15 -18.27
N GLY A 48 2.35 5.03 -19.28
CA GLY A 48 1.24 5.83 -19.81
C GLY A 48 0.78 6.91 -18.85
N GLY A 49 1.70 7.47 -18.06
CA GLY A 49 1.38 8.40 -16.97
C GLY A 49 0.70 7.71 -15.79
N LEU A 50 0.18 8.52 -14.86
CA LEU A 50 -0.53 8.02 -13.68
C LEU A 50 -1.80 7.23 -14.03
N GLU A 51 -2.49 7.61 -15.09
CA GLU A 51 -3.71 6.94 -15.54
C GLU A 51 -3.41 5.51 -16.02
N GLY A 52 -2.36 5.33 -16.84
CA GLY A 52 -1.96 4.00 -17.28
C GLY A 52 -1.41 3.14 -16.13
N ALA A 53 -0.69 3.73 -15.18
CA ALA A 53 -0.25 3.03 -13.97
C ALA A 53 -1.42 2.58 -13.09
N ASP A 54 -2.44 3.44 -12.90
CA ASP A 54 -3.66 3.09 -12.16
C ASP A 54 -4.45 1.99 -12.88
N ALA A 55 -4.57 2.05 -14.21
CA ALA A 55 -5.23 1.03 -15.01
C ALA A 55 -4.51 -0.33 -14.89
N HIS A 56 -3.17 -0.33 -14.86
CA HIS A 56 -2.38 -1.54 -14.63
C HIS A 56 -2.67 -2.15 -13.26
N CYS A 57 -2.72 -1.32 -12.19
CA CYS A 57 -3.14 -1.77 -10.87
C CYS A 57 -4.54 -2.38 -10.88
N ALA A 58 -5.51 -1.72 -11.52
CA ALA A 58 -6.89 -2.21 -11.59
C ALA A 58 -6.96 -3.57 -12.31
N ASN A 59 -6.26 -3.72 -13.44
CA ASN A 59 -6.25 -4.96 -14.22
C ASN A 59 -5.67 -6.14 -13.43
N LEU A 60 -4.55 -5.93 -12.72
CA LEU A 60 -3.94 -6.97 -11.89
C LEU A 60 -4.85 -7.35 -10.70
N ALA A 61 -5.44 -6.36 -10.05
CA ALA A 61 -6.36 -6.61 -8.95
C ALA A 61 -7.61 -7.38 -9.38
N GLU A 62 -8.21 -7.02 -10.52
CA GLU A 62 -9.35 -7.74 -11.11
C GLU A 62 -8.99 -9.18 -11.46
N ALA A 63 -7.83 -9.40 -12.08
CA ALA A 63 -7.33 -10.74 -12.40
C ALA A 63 -7.12 -11.61 -11.14
N ALA A 64 -6.73 -11.01 -10.01
CA ALA A 64 -6.60 -11.66 -8.71
C ALA A 64 -7.95 -11.78 -7.94
N GLY A 65 -9.05 -11.27 -8.48
CA GLY A 65 -10.37 -11.33 -7.88
C GLY A 65 -10.70 -10.21 -6.88
N ALA A 66 -9.84 -9.19 -6.74
CA ALA A 66 -10.06 -8.03 -5.87
C ALA A 66 -10.87 -6.92 -6.59
N ASN A 67 -12.11 -7.25 -6.92
CA ASN A 67 -13.04 -6.40 -7.63
C ASN A 67 -13.73 -5.36 -6.73
N GLY A 68 -14.29 -4.31 -7.35
CA GLY A 68 -15.13 -3.32 -6.65
C GLY A 68 -14.37 -2.24 -5.88
N LYS A 69 -13.04 -2.23 -5.95
CA LYS A 69 -12.19 -1.18 -5.37
C LYS A 69 -11.61 -0.28 -6.46
N THR A 70 -11.40 0.99 -6.12
CA THR A 70 -10.62 1.91 -6.96
C THR A 70 -9.16 1.77 -6.59
N TRP A 71 -8.33 1.40 -7.57
CA TRP A 71 -6.90 1.18 -7.38
C TRP A 71 -6.07 2.36 -7.89
N ARG A 72 -5.03 2.71 -7.14
CA ARG A 72 -4.06 3.74 -7.49
C ARG A 72 -2.65 3.20 -7.39
N ALA A 73 -1.83 3.50 -8.39
CA ALA A 73 -0.41 3.30 -8.30
C ALA A 73 0.20 4.30 -7.30
N TYR A 74 1.04 3.82 -6.39
CA TYR A 74 1.79 4.67 -5.46
C TYR A 74 2.95 5.34 -6.17
N LEU A 75 2.62 6.36 -6.96
CA LEU A 75 3.55 7.12 -7.79
C LEU A 75 3.27 8.61 -7.65
N SER A 76 4.33 9.37 -7.42
CA SER A 76 4.32 10.83 -7.47
C SER A 76 4.68 11.33 -8.88
N THR A 77 4.34 12.57 -9.22
CA THR A 77 4.79 13.25 -10.44
C THR A 77 5.71 14.42 -10.11
N GLN A 78 6.40 14.93 -11.14
CA GLN A 78 7.19 16.14 -11.13
C GLN A 78 6.71 17.06 -12.26
N GLU A 79 6.17 18.21 -11.91
CA GLU A 79 5.71 19.19 -12.87
C GLU A 79 6.67 20.38 -12.91
N GLU A 80 6.87 20.95 -14.10
CA GLU A 80 7.76 22.11 -14.23
C GLU A 80 7.18 23.32 -13.49
N GLY A 81 8.02 24.01 -12.71
CA GLY A 81 7.66 25.27 -12.04
C GLY A 81 6.70 25.16 -10.86
N LYS A 82 6.21 23.96 -10.51
CA LYS A 82 5.34 23.74 -9.35
C LYS A 82 5.51 22.34 -8.76
N ARG A 83 4.87 22.11 -7.62
CA ARG A 83 4.84 20.77 -7.03
C ARG A 83 3.97 19.85 -7.87
N GLY A 84 4.46 18.65 -8.15
CA GLY A 84 3.68 17.61 -8.79
C GLY A 84 2.66 16.97 -7.84
N ILE A 85 2.00 15.92 -8.31
CA ILE A 85 1.00 15.16 -7.57
C ILE A 85 1.72 14.20 -6.64
N SER A 86 1.39 14.22 -5.34
CA SER A 86 1.96 13.29 -4.36
C SER A 86 1.28 11.93 -4.40
N ALA A 87 2.04 10.84 -4.32
CA ALA A 87 1.53 9.49 -4.15
C ALA A 87 0.64 9.36 -2.91
N ARG A 88 1.09 9.92 -1.76
CA ARG A 88 0.35 9.85 -0.49
C ARG A 88 -1.07 10.42 -0.56
N ASP A 89 -1.29 11.42 -1.41
CA ASP A 89 -2.58 12.12 -1.50
C ASP A 89 -3.59 11.35 -2.36
N ARG A 90 -3.13 10.31 -3.08
CA ARG A 90 -3.94 9.55 -4.04
C ARG A 90 -4.46 8.23 -3.51
N ILE A 91 -3.80 7.62 -2.52
CA ILE A 91 -4.00 6.22 -2.13
C ILE A 91 -5.08 5.98 -1.07
N GLY A 92 -5.84 7.01 -0.69
CA GLY A 92 -6.85 6.93 0.37
C GLY A 92 -6.26 7.01 1.78
N SER A 93 -7.08 6.69 2.79
CA SER A 93 -6.72 6.83 4.22
C SER A 93 -6.34 5.53 4.91
N GLY A 94 -6.45 4.38 4.25
CA GLY A 94 -6.30 3.06 4.86
C GLY A 94 -7.55 2.60 5.63
N PRO A 95 -7.47 1.46 6.35
CA PRO A 95 -6.32 0.58 6.45
C PRO A 95 -6.04 -0.19 5.15
N TRP A 96 -4.78 -0.57 4.93
CA TRP A 96 -4.40 -1.40 3.78
C TRP A 96 -3.95 -2.80 4.21
N HIS A 97 -4.39 -3.82 3.47
CA HIS A 97 -4.08 -5.22 3.71
C HIS A 97 -3.55 -5.89 2.44
N ASN A 98 -2.58 -6.78 2.58
CA ASN A 98 -2.08 -7.58 1.45
C ASN A 98 -3.06 -8.70 1.06
N ALA A 99 -2.73 -9.45 0.01
CA ALA A 99 -3.52 -10.58 -0.49
C ALA A 99 -3.84 -11.67 0.56
N LYS A 100 -3.11 -11.72 1.68
CA LYS A 100 -3.34 -12.66 2.79
C LYS A 100 -4.09 -12.03 3.97
N GLY A 101 -4.62 -10.82 3.81
CA GLY A 101 -5.32 -10.09 4.86
C GLY A 101 -4.41 -9.54 5.96
N VAL A 102 -3.09 -9.52 5.75
CA VAL A 102 -2.15 -8.96 6.72
C VAL A 102 -2.12 -7.45 6.57
N GLN A 103 -2.33 -6.72 7.67
CA GLN A 103 -2.28 -5.26 7.68
C GLN A 103 -0.88 -4.76 7.31
N ILE A 104 -0.86 -3.81 6.38
CA ILE A 104 0.31 -3.11 5.88
C ILE A 104 0.49 -1.78 6.60
N ALA A 105 -0.59 -1.02 6.75
CA ALA A 105 -0.66 0.17 7.60
C ALA A 105 -2.13 0.48 7.91
N GLY A 106 -2.39 0.98 9.12
CA GLY A 106 -3.73 1.38 9.55
C GLY A 106 -4.16 2.75 9.02
N ASN A 107 -3.20 3.62 8.68
CA ASN A 107 -3.44 4.96 8.18
C ASN A 107 -2.20 5.54 7.46
N LEU A 108 -2.35 6.74 6.88
CA LEU A 108 -1.28 7.43 6.16
C LEU A 108 -0.04 7.72 7.01
N ASP A 109 -0.19 8.03 8.29
CA ASP A 109 0.94 8.33 9.17
C ASP A 109 1.76 7.07 9.44
N GLU A 110 1.08 5.97 9.82
CA GLU A 110 1.72 4.66 9.97
C GLU A 110 2.41 4.23 8.66
N LEU A 111 1.76 4.47 7.51
CA LEU A 111 2.31 4.12 6.20
C LEU A 111 3.65 4.81 5.90
N HIS A 112 3.83 6.06 6.31
CA HIS A 112 5.06 6.81 6.02
C HIS A 112 6.06 6.84 7.19
N LEU A 113 5.68 6.37 8.38
CA LEU A 113 6.58 6.24 9.53
C LEU A 113 7.17 4.83 9.65
N SER A 114 6.32 3.79 9.67
CA SER A 114 6.76 2.41 9.94
C SER A 114 5.74 1.38 9.44
N PRO A 115 5.50 1.28 8.12
CA PRO A 115 4.58 0.30 7.59
C PRO A 115 5.16 -1.10 7.67
N ASN A 116 4.26 -2.08 7.71
CA ASN A 116 4.57 -3.50 7.57
C ASN A 116 4.79 -3.89 6.09
N ILE A 117 5.61 -3.10 5.38
CA ILE A 117 6.13 -3.44 4.04
C ILE A 117 7.55 -3.96 4.22
N VAL A 118 7.66 -5.29 4.25
CA VAL A 118 8.90 -6.06 4.31
C VAL A 118 8.78 -7.25 3.37
N LYS A 119 9.87 -7.98 3.13
CA LYS A 119 9.91 -9.13 2.19
C LYS A 119 8.76 -10.14 2.37
N SER A 120 8.38 -10.43 3.61
CA SER A 120 7.33 -11.42 3.91
C SER A 120 5.90 -10.90 3.75
N THR A 121 5.70 -9.59 3.63
CA THR A 121 4.37 -8.94 3.63
C THR A 121 4.11 -8.08 2.39
N GLY A 122 5.16 -7.61 1.72
CA GLY A 122 5.13 -7.01 0.38
C GLY A 122 4.90 -8.08 -0.69
N LEU A 123 3.69 -8.65 -0.67
CA LEU A 123 3.27 -9.71 -1.58
C LEU A 123 2.70 -9.13 -2.88
N ASP A 124 2.70 -9.97 -3.92
CA ASP A 124 1.96 -9.66 -5.14
C ASP A 124 0.45 -9.80 -4.98
N GLU A 125 -0.30 -9.39 -6.00
CA GLU A 125 -1.78 -9.46 -6.00
C GLU A 125 -2.32 -10.88 -5.82
N ASN A 126 -1.50 -11.91 -6.10
CA ASN A 126 -1.84 -13.32 -5.95
C ASN A 126 -1.35 -13.91 -4.62
N GLY A 127 -0.70 -13.11 -3.76
CA GLY A 127 -0.18 -13.52 -2.46
C GLY A 127 1.17 -14.24 -2.50
N ASN A 128 1.90 -14.15 -3.61
CA ASN A 128 3.25 -14.68 -3.75
C ASN A 128 4.29 -13.69 -3.22
N LEU A 129 5.48 -14.21 -2.87
CA LEU A 129 6.63 -13.39 -2.55
C LEU A 129 7.19 -12.75 -3.83
N VAL A 130 7.44 -11.44 -3.80
CA VAL A 130 8.18 -10.74 -4.85
C VAL A 130 9.67 -10.89 -4.61
N ASN A 131 10.44 -11.27 -5.64
CA ASN A 131 11.89 -11.44 -5.55
C ASN A 131 12.59 -10.17 -5.05
N GLY A 132 13.48 -10.33 -4.08
CA GLY A 132 14.20 -9.23 -3.44
C GLY A 132 15.71 -9.38 -3.62
N ARG A 133 16.46 -8.60 -2.87
CA ARG A 133 17.92 -8.63 -2.90
C ARG A 133 18.43 -10.01 -2.46
N GLY A 134 19.20 -10.65 -3.33
CA GLY A 134 19.72 -12.01 -3.14
C GLY A 134 18.99 -13.08 -3.94
N ASP A 135 17.78 -12.79 -4.42
CA ASP A 135 17.01 -13.67 -5.30
C ASP A 135 17.41 -13.50 -6.77
N ARG A 136 16.96 -14.42 -7.63
CA ARG A 136 17.20 -14.37 -9.09
C ARG A 136 15.89 -14.53 -9.86
N PRO A 137 15.52 -13.59 -10.75
CA PRO A 137 16.15 -12.28 -10.95
C PRO A 137 15.98 -11.38 -9.71
N ASN A 138 16.89 -10.42 -9.52
CA ASN A 138 16.76 -9.37 -8.51
C ASN A 138 15.80 -8.28 -9.01
N VAL A 139 14.70 -8.04 -8.30
CA VAL A 139 13.68 -7.03 -8.66
C VAL A 139 13.21 -6.22 -7.44
N HIS A 140 14.12 -6.02 -6.47
CA HIS A 140 13.78 -5.44 -5.17
C HIS A 140 13.43 -3.95 -5.21
N ASP A 141 13.87 -3.24 -6.26
CA ASP A 141 13.56 -1.83 -6.47
C ASP A 141 12.17 -1.66 -7.08
N LEU A 142 11.34 -0.86 -6.42
CA LEU A 142 10.01 -0.48 -6.89
C LEU A 142 9.96 1.00 -7.23
N LEU A 143 9.39 1.35 -8.39
CA LEU A 143 9.20 2.73 -8.83
C LEU A 143 8.24 3.48 -7.89
N THR A 144 8.61 4.71 -7.51
CA THR A 144 7.77 5.57 -6.63
C THR A 144 7.78 7.04 -7.04
N GLY A 145 8.95 7.56 -7.42
CA GLY A 145 9.17 8.96 -7.76
C GLY A 145 8.81 9.96 -6.67
N THR A 146 8.90 9.53 -5.42
CA THR A 146 8.41 10.27 -4.26
C THR A 146 9.51 10.54 -3.24
N MET A 147 9.33 11.56 -2.40
CA MET A 147 10.16 11.75 -1.20
C MET A 147 9.73 10.76 -0.10
N ALA A 148 10.55 10.57 0.93
CA ALA A 148 10.29 9.56 1.98
C ALA A 148 8.94 9.73 2.70
N ASP A 149 8.46 10.98 2.82
CA ASP A 149 7.14 11.28 3.37
C ASP A 149 5.97 11.02 2.40
N GLY A 150 6.24 10.44 1.23
CA GLY A 150 5.25 10.13 0.20
C GLY A 150 4.79 11.31 -0.64
N THR A 151 5.45 12.47 -0.50
CA THR A 151 5.11 13.65 -1.27
C THR A 151 5.93 13.83 -2.55
N ALA A 152 5.37 14.55 -3.52
CA ALA A 152 6.09 14.92 -4.74
C ALA A 152 7.30 15.83 -4.45
N TYR A 153 8.31 15.75 -5.32
CA TYR A 153 9.49 16.59 -5.25
C TYR A 153 9.12 18.08 -5.38
N PHE A 154 9.84 18.94 -4.66
CA PHE A 154 9.76 20.38 -4.80
C PHE A 154 10.29 20.85 -6.17
N PRO A 155 9.75 21.96 -6.72
CA PRO A 155 10.07 22.41 -8.09
C PRO A 155 11.51 22.87 -8.29
N TRP A 156 12.27 23.13 -7.22
CA TRP A 156 13.68 23.51 -7.28
C TRP A 156 14.64 22.31 -7.23
N MET A 157 14.13 21.09 -7.02
CA MET A 157 14.98 19.90 -7.02
C MET A 157 15.26 19.46 -8.45
N GLU A 158 16.55 19.36 -8.77
CA GLU A 158 17.02 19.01 -10.10
C GLU A 158 16.97 17.50 -10.37
N GLY A 159 16.94 17.17 -11.65
CA GLY A 159 16.93 15.80 -12.14
C GLY A 159 15.53 15.19 -12.16
N ASP A 160 15.31 14.36 -13.18
CA ASP A 160 14.10 13.55 -13.29
C ASP A 160 14.10 12.45 -12.21
N LYS A 161 12.99 12.37 -11.49
CA LYS A 161 12.69 11.39 -10.44
C LYS A 161 11.43 10.61 -10.76
N THR A 162 10.82 10.78 -11.94
CA THR A 162 9.54 10.16 -12.28
C THR A 162 9.53 9.57 -13.69
N CYS A 163 10.69 9.44 -14.35
CA CYS A 163 10.76 9.02 -15.75
C CYS A 163 9.85 9.86 -16.66
N SER A 164 9.99 11.17 -16.54
CA SER A 164 9.20 12.18 -17.26
C SER A 164 7.70 12.00 -17.01
N ASN A 165 7.31 11.96 -15.73
CA ASN A 165 5.94 11.69 -15.30
C ASN A 165 5.38 10.37 -15.84
N TRP A 166 6.21 9.33 -15.81
CA TRP A 166 5.87 7.97 -16.19
C TRP A 166 5.52 7.83 -17.68
N THR A 167 6.24 8.57 -18.53
CA THR A 167 6.06 8.55 -20.00
C THR A 167 7.35 8.26 -20.78
N SER A 168 8.49 8.07 -20.09
CA SER A 168 9.77 7.75 -20.71
C SER A 168 10.16 6.29 -20.51
N SER A 169 10.52 5.61 -21.61
CA SER A 169 11.20 4.30 -21.61
C SER A 169 12.72 4.42 -21.82
N GLY A 170 13.29 5.62 -21.74
CA GLY A 170 14.68 5.89 -22.16
C GLY A 170 15.44 6.70 -21.13
N GLU A 171 15.80 7.93 -21.50
CA GLU A 171 16.48 8.90 -20.64
C GLU A 171 15.61 9.32 -19.45
N GLY A 172 16.28 9.84 -18.42
CA GLY A 172 15.67 10.25 -17.17
C GLY A 172 16.04 9.31 -16.04
N SER A 173 15.30 9.40 -14.93
CA SER A 173 15.48 8.56 -13.76
C SER A 173 14.18 8.55 -12.96
N ALA A 174 14.00 7.51 -12.14
CA ALA A 174 12.95 7.46 -11.14
C ALA A 174 13.51 7.23 -9.74
N THR A 175 12.94 7.87 -8.73
CA THR A 175 13.16 7.43 -7.35
C THR A 175 12.50 6.07 -7.16
N VAL A 176 13.23 5.16 -6.51
CA VAL A 176 12.75 3.82 -6.14
C VAL A 176 12.77 3.63 -4.64
N GLY A 177 12.05 2.63 -4.16
CA GLY A 177 12.15 2.13 -2.80
C GLY A 177 12.21 0.60 -2.73
N HIS A 178 12.56 0.07 -1.56
CA HIS A 178 12.84 -1.35 -1.35
C HIS A 178 11.69 -2.05 -0.63
N HIS A 179 10.96 -2.92 -1.32
CA HIS A 179 9.86 -3.68 -0.68
C HIS A 179 10.36 -4.66 0.39
N ASP A 180 11.63 -5.05 0.31
CA ASP A 180 12.26 -6.05 1.17
C ASP A 180 13.00 -5.42 2.36
N ARG A 181 13.05 -4.08 2.43
CA ARG A 181 13.82 -3.31 3.42
C ARG A 181 15.29 -3.72 3.48
N HIS A 182 15.87 -4.15 2.36
CA HIS A 182 17.24 -4.61 2.29
C HIS A 182 18.06 -3.81 1.29
N GLY A 183 19.32 -3.52 1.62
CA GLY A 183 20.17 -2.66 0.79
C GLY A 183 21.49 -2.32 1.48
N GLY A 184 22.44 -1.75 0.73
CA GLY A 184 23.78 -1.37 1.22
C GLY A 184 23.86 0.00 1.89
N GLY A 185 22.73 0.58 2.29
CA GLY A 185 22.64 1.94 2.83
C GLY A 185 21.21 2.29 3.23
N ASN A 186 20.56 3.16 2.46
CA ASN A 186 19.17 3.55 2.68
C ASN A 186 18.20 2.40 2.36
N THR A 187 17.44 1.93 3.35
CA THR A 187 16.45 0.85 3.23
C THR A 187 15.00 1.36 3.21
N SER A 188 14.81 2.61 2.78
CA SER A 188 13.48 3.20 2.63
C SER A 188 12.63 2.38 1.64
N TRP A 189 11.37 2.14 1.99
CA TRP A 189 10.45 1.40 1.13
C TRP A 189 9.96 2.20 -0.07
N ASN A 190 10.08 3.54 -0.02
CA ASN A 190 9.57 4.43 -1.05
C ASN A 190 10.57 5.46 -1.58
N ALA A 191 11.72 5.67 -0.93
CA ALA A 191 12.68 6.71 -1.32
C ALA A 191 14.11 6.31 -0.95
N ALA A 192 14.59 5.23 -1.55
CA ALA A 192 15.91 4.64 -1.29
C ALA A 192 17.02 5.32 -2.11
N HIS A 193 16.87 5.31 -3.43
CA HIS A 193 17.81 5.89 -4.39
C HIS A 193 17.13 6.09 -5.76
N ASP A 194 17.90 6.59 -6.73
CA ASP A 194 17.46 6.86 -8.09
C ASP A 194 17.86 5.72 -9.04
N THR A 195 17.10 5.54 -10.12
CA THR A 195 17.45 4.59 -11.19
C THR A 195 18.52 5.13 -12.12
N ARG A 196 19.18 4.22 -12.85
CA ARG A 196 20.20 4.58 -13.87
C ARG A 196 19.61 5.10 -15.18
N GLY A 197 18.29 5.07 -15.31
CA GLY A 197 17.56 5.27 -16.55
C GLY A 197 16.14 4.74 -16.42
N CYS A 198 15.35 4.94 -17.47
CA CYS A 198 13.93 4.56 -17.49
C CYS A 198 13.63 3.38 -18.44
N SER A 199 14.63 2.85 -19.14
CA SER A 199 14.47 1.63 -19.93
C SER A 199 14.44 0.37 -19.04
N MET A 200 13.82 -0.71 -19.53
CA MET A 200 13.84 -1.99 -18.82
C MET A 200 15.25 -2.47 -18.48
N GLU A 201 16.21 -2.26 -19.39
CA GLU A 201 17.62 -2.60 -19.17
C GLU A 201 18.25 -1.75 -18.06
N ALA A 202 17.97 -0.44 -18.04
CA ALA A 202 18.46 0.45 -16.99
C ALA A 202 17.85 0.14 -15.62
N LEU A 203 16.57 -0.24 -15.57
CA LEU A 203 15.91 -0.68 -14.35
C LEU A 203 16.53 -1.99 -13.84
N ALA A 204 16.76 -2.96 -14.73
CA ALA A 204 17.42 -4.22 -14.38
C ALA A 204 18.85 -4.00 -13.84
N MET A 205 19.62 -3.07 -14.43
CA MET A 205 20.94 -2.69 -13.94
C MET A 205 20.91 -1.94 -12.59
N THR A 206 19.77 -1.32 -12.25
CA THR A 206 19.56 -0.67 -10.95
C THR A 206 19.26 -1.71 -9.88
N GLY A 207 18.39 -2.69 -10.20
CA GLY A 207 17.92 -3.70 -9.27
C GLY A 207 16.39 -3.91 -9.29
N GLY A 208 15.69 -3.34 -10.27
CA GLY A 208 14.24 -3.42 -10.42
C GLY A 208 13.80 -4.04 -11.74
N ALA A 209 12.49 -4.24 -11.88
CA ALA A 209 11.85 -4.74 -13.11
C ALA A 209 10.67 -3.88 -13.57
N GLY A 210 10.68 -2.58 -13.24
CA GLY A 210 9.55 -1.68 -13.51
C GLY A 210 8.30 -2.02 -12.70
N LEU A 211 8.49 -2.68 -11.54
CA LEU A 211 7.42 -2.98 -10.60
C LEU A 211 7.12 -1.74 -9.75
N PHE A 212 5.88 -1.66 -9.25
CA PHE A 212 5.43 -0.60 -8.36
C PHE A 212 4.36 -1.14 -7.39
N MET A 213 3.90 -0.30 -6.47
CA MET A 213 2.88 -0.67 -5.49
C MET A 213 1.51 -0.12 -5.87
N CYS A 214 0.47 -0.89 -5.58
CA CYS A 214 -0.93 -0.56 -5.84
C CYS A 214 -1.70 -0.50 -4.52
N PHE A 215 -2.48 0.55 -4.33
CA PHE A 215 -3.30 0.77 -3.14
C PHE A 215 -4.75 1.03 -3.52
N ALA A 216 -5.68 0.41 -2.81
CA ALA A 216 -7.08 0.75 -2.93
C ALA A 216 -7.38 2.05 -2.17
N THR A 217 -8.14 2.96 -2.77
CA THR A 217 -8.49 4.25 -2.14
C THR A 217 -9.68 4.15 -1.21
N ASN A 218 -10.50 3.10 -1.38
CA ASN A 218 -11.70 2.87 -0.61
C ASN A 218 -11.55 1.50 0.08
N GLY A 219 -11.37 1.52 1.40
CA GLY A 219 -11.29 0.33 2.25
C GLY A 219 -12.64 0.07 2.91
N GLY A 220 -13.61 -0.39 2.11
CA GLY A 220 -14.95 -0.79 2.54
C GLY A 220 -15.87 -1.07 1.37
#